data_AF-A0A517ZHI3-F1
#
_entry.id   AF-A0A517ZHI3-F1
#
_cell.length_a   1.000
_cell.length_b   1.000
_cell.length_c   1.000
_cell.angle_alpha   90.00
_cell.angle_beta   90.00
_cell.angle_gamma   90.00
#
_symmetry.space_group_name_H-M   'P 1'
#
loop_
_entity.id
_entity.type
_entity.pdbx_description
1 polymer ?
#
loop_
_entity_poly.entity_id
_entity_poly.type
_entity_poly.pdbx_seq_one_letter_code
_entity_poly.pdbx_strand_id
1 'polypeptide(L)' 'MKNEIRTYLTNNRASSEAGQFDDQESLLEAGVIDSMAMVDLIAHLEKTYSITIDEDDMVPENFDSVEAIVTYVTGKQG' A
#
# COMPACT_ATOMS: atom_id res chain seq x y z
N MET A 1 9.53 3.67 -5.03
CA MET A 1 8.06 3.53 -4.88
C MET A 1 7.56 2.09 -5.01
N LYS A 2 7.26 1.51 -6.19
CA LYS A 2 6.70 0.12 -6.29
C LYS A 2 7.49 -0.92 -5.47
N ASN A 3 8.81 -1.01 -5.67
CA ASN A 3 9.67 -1.93 -4.90
C ASN A 3 9.71 -1.63 -3.40
N GLU A 4 9.63 -0.37 -2.99
CA GLU A 4 9.64 0.01 -1.56
C GLU A 4 8.33 -0.39 -0.89
N ILE A 5 7.19 -0.10 -1.52
CA ILE A 5 5.88 -0.51 -1.03
C ILE A 5 5.82 -2.04 -0.94
N ARG A 6 6.25 -2.76 -1.98
CA ARG A 6 6.36 -4.23 -1.92
C ARG A 6 7.22 -4.69 -0.75
N THR A 7 8.38 -4.06 -0.55
CA THR A 7 9.30 -4.39 0.55
C THR A 7 8.69 -4.10 1.92
N TYR A 8 7.92 -3.02 2.06
CA TYR A 8 7.21 -2.68 3.29
C TYR A 8 6.13 -3.71 3.60
N LEU A 9 5.32 -4.06 2.59
CA LEU A 9 4.27 -5.07 2.69
C LEU A 9 4.82 -6.47 3.02
N THR A 10 5.98 -6.83 2.47
CA THR A 10 6.62 -8.13 2.75
C THR A 10 7.45 -8.16 4.03
N ASN A 11 8.08 -7.06 4.47
CA ASN A 11 8.80 -7.03 5.76
C ASN A 11 7.88 -7.19 6.96
N ASN A 12 6.60 -6.80 6.82
CA ASN A 12 5.60 -7.03 7.87
C ASN A 12 5.21 -8.52 8.02
N ARG A 13 5.62 -9.39 7.08
CA ARG A 13 5.41 -10.84 7.19
C ARG A 13 6.64 -11.54 7.76
N ALA A 14 6.46 -12.14 8.93
CA ALA A 14 7.43 -13.06 9.52
C ALA A 14 7.37 -14.45 8.84
N SER A 15 7.59 -14.57 7.52
CA SER A 15 7.89 -15.88 6.89
C SER A 15 8.30 -15.78 5.42
N SER A 16 9.22 -16.66 5.06
CA SER A 16 10.06 -16.74 3.87
C SER A 16 9.36 -17.02 2.52
N GLU A 17 8.08 -16.66 2.37
CA GLU A 17 7.32 -16.74 1.11
C GLU A 17 6.86 -15.35 0.65
N ALA A 18 7.69 -14.35 0.98
CA ALA A 18 7.56 -12.96 0.55
C ALA A 18 7.77 -12.84 -0.97
N GLY A 19 6.81 -13.26 -1.78
CA GLY A 19 6.89 -12.96 -3.20
C GLY A 19 6.07 -13.86 -4.09
N GLN A 20 4.80 -13.50 -4.27
CA GLN A 20 4.08 -13.59 -5.55
C GLN A 20 2.67 -13.00 -5.38
N PHE A 21 2.58 -11.68 -5.17
CA PHE A 21 1.35 -10.95 -5.48
C PHE A 21 1.67 -10.00 -6.65
N ASP A 22 0.74 -9.91 -7.59
CA ASP A 22 0.85 -9.00 -8.73
C ASP A 22 0.66 -7.56 -8.26
N ASP A 23 1.22 -6.59 -8.99
CA ASP A 23 1.06 -5.18 -8.62
C ASP A 23 -0.41 -4.72 -8.75
N GLN A 24 -1.22 -5.45 -9.52
CA GLN A 24 -2.65 -5.23 -9.74
C GLN A 24 -3.53 -6.18 -8.91
N GLU A 25 -2.95 -7.09 -8.15
CA GLU A 25 -3.71 -8.00 -7.31
C GLU A 25 -4.22 -7.26 -6.06
N SER A 26 -5.41 -7.63 -5.58
CA SER A 26 -5.96 -7.13 -4.33
C SER A 26 -5.13 -7.65 -3.15
N LEU A 27 -4.51 -6.73 -2.43
CA LEU A 27 -3.71 -6.97 -1.24
C LEU A 27 -4.59 -7.44 -0.08
N LEU A 28 -5.85 -6.99 -0.02
CA LEU A 28 -6.82 -7.48 0.97
C LEU A 28 -7.25 -8.91 0.64
N GLU A 29 -7.60 -9.22 -0.61
CA GLU A 29 -8.03 -10.57 -1.00
C GLU A 29 -6.88 -11.59 -0.95
N ALA A 30 -5.67 -11.19 -1.35
CA ALA A 30 -4.46 -11.99 -1.19
C ALA A 30 -4.05 -12.14 0.29
N GLY A 31 -4.75 -11.44 1.20
CA GLY A 31 -4.47 -11.42 2.62
C GLY A 31 -3.08 -10.89 2.92
N VAL A 32 -2.53 -10.01 2.08
CA VAL A 32 -1.25 -9.32 2.27
C VAL A 32 -1.41 -8.22 3.32
N ILE A 33 -2.53 -7.51 3.29
CA ILE A 33 -2.92 -6.51 4.29
C ILE A 33 -4.30 -6.82 4.85
N ASP A 34 -4.55 -6.36 6.08
CA ASP A 34 -5.87 -6.31 6.71
C ASP A 34 -6.32 -4.85 6.83
N SER A 35 -7.58 -4.62 7.21
CA SER A 35 -8.14 -3.27 7.37
C SER A 35 -7.35 -2.38 8.33
N MET A 36 -6.76 -2.94 9.40
CA MET A 36 -5.86 -2.19 10.28
C MET A 36 -4.52 -1.89 9.63
N ALA A 37 -3.94 -2.84 8.88
CA ALA A 37 -2.65 -2.65 8.22
C ALA A 37 -2.74 -1.60 7.09
N MET A 38 -3.90 -1.44 6.47
CA MET A 38 -4.15 -0.37 5.48
C MET A 38 -3.99 1.02 6.10
N VAL A 39 -4.50 1.24 7.32
CA VAL A 39 -4.37 2.54 8.02
C VAL A 39 -2.90 2.83 8.35
N ASP A 40 -2.16 1.83 8.83
CA ASP A 40 -0.72 1.95 9.08
C ASP A 40 0.07 2.24 7.80
N LEU A 41 -0.29 1.58 6.69
CA LEU A 41 0.30 1.82 5.38
C LEU A 41 0.05 3.26 4.92
N ILE A 42 -1.18 3.76 5.02
CA ILE A 42 -1.55 5.14 4.67
C ILE A 42 -0.71 6.13 5.48
N ALA A 43 -0.66 5.97 6.81
CA ALA A 43 0.16 6.81 7.67
C ALA A 43 1.66 6.74 7.34
N HIS A 44 2.16 5.57 6.95
CA HIS A 44 3.52 5.41 6.45
C HIS A 44 3.76 6.17 5.15
N LEU A 45 2.83 6.09 4.19
CA LEU A 45 2.93 6.79 2.90
C LEU A 45 2.91 8.31 3.08
N GLU A 46 1.99 8.85 3.90
CA GLU A 46 1.94 10.28 4.23
C GLU A 46 3.27 10.77 4.79
N LYS A 47 3.84 10.04 5.75
CA LYS A 47 5.11 10.39 6.37
C LYS A 47 6.30 10.25 5.41
N THR A 48 6.36 9.16 4.65
CA THR A 48 7.49 8.84 3.76
C THR A 48 7.52 9.76 2.54
N TYR A 49 6.36 10.08 1.98
CA TYR A 49 6.24 10.86 0.75
C TYR A 49 5.82 12.32 1.00
N SER A 50 5.62 12.71 2.26
CA SER A 50 5.16 14.05 2.67
C SER A 50 3.89 14.50 1.94
N ILE A 51 2.94 13.57 1.79
CA ILE A 51 1.62 13.79 1.20
C ILE A 51 0.55 13.80 2.29
N THR A 52 -0.62 14.37 1.99
CA THR A 52 -1.81 14.30 2.84
C THR A 52 -2.87 13.46 2.14
N ILE A 53 -3.33 12.40 2.78
CA ILE A 53 -4.38 11.51 2.28
C ILE A 53 -5.70 11.95 2.93
N ASP A 54 -6.70 12.27 2.12
CA ASP A 54 -8.02 12.66 2.63
C ASP A 54 -8.76 11.43 3.16
N GLU A 55 -9.58 11.61 4.19
CA GLU A 55 -10.39 10.53 4.76
C GLU A 55 -11.32 9.88 3.73
N ASP A 56 -11.81 10.66 2.77
CA ASP A 56 -12.65 10.19 1.65
C ASP A 56 -11.86 9.33 0.65
N ASP A 57 -10.55 9.57 0.55
CA ASP A 57 -9.64 8.79 -0.28
C ASP A 57 -9.18 7.49 0.41
N MET A 58 -9.37 7.33 1.73
CA MET A 58 -8.98 6.15 2.53
C MET A 58 -9.89 4.93 2.26
N VAL A 59 -10.16 4.67 0.99
CA VAL A 59 -10.94 3.54 0.50
C VAL A 59 -10.01 2.47 -0.08
N PRO A 60 -10.40 1.18 0.00
CA PRO A 60 -9.62 0.10 -0.60
C PRO A 60 -9.36 0.34 -2.09
N GLU A 61 -10.27 0.97 -2.84
CA GLU A 61 -10.06 1.26 -4.27
C GLU A 61 -8.76 2.03 -4.58
N ASN A 62 -8.27 2.85 -3.64
CA ASN A 62 -7.02 3.61 -3.78
C ASN A 62 -5.78 2.89 -3.23
N PHE A 63 -5.94 1.91 -2.33
CA PHE A 63 -4.85 1.33 -1.54
C PHE A 63 -4.79 -0.21 -1.55
N ASP A 64 -5.73 -0.86 -2.22
CA ASP A 64 -5.88 -2.31 -2.27
C ASP A 64 -4.90 -2.97 -3.27
N SER A 65 -4.16 -2.21 -4.06
CA SER A 65 -3.12 -2.77 -4.94
C SER A 65 -1.88 -1.88 -4.94
N VAL A 66 -0.71 -2.48 -5.15
CA VAL A 66 0.56 -1.71 -5.24
C VAL A 66 0.47 -0.64 -6.32
N GLU A 67 -0.16 -0.95 -7.45
CA GLU A 67 -0.34 0.01 -8.53
C GLU A 67 -1.28 1.16 -8.16
N ALA A 68 -2.39 0.88 -7.46
CA ALA A 68 -3.31 1.91 -6.98
C ALA A 68 -2.60 2.87 -6.03
N ILE A 69 -1.83 2.32 -5.07
CA ILE A 69 -1.03 3.10 -4.12
C ILE A 69 -0.03 4.01 -4.86
N VAL A 70 0.73 3.45 -5.80
CA VAL A 70 1.72 4.23 -6.57
C VAL A 70 1.06 5.32 -7.38
N THR A 71 -0.07 5.03 -8.01
CA THR A 71 -0.83 6.00 -8.81
C THR A 71 -1.33 7.14 -7.93
N TYR A 72 -1.91 6.82 -6.77
CA TYR A 72 -2.39 7.80 -5.80
C TYR A 72 -1.26 8.71 -5.31
N VAL A 73 -0.17 8.13 -4.82
CA VAL A 73 0.98 8.88 -4.29
C VAL A 73 1.61 9.76 -5.37
N THR A 74 1.81 9.22 -6.58
CA THR A 74 2.37 9.98 -7.70
C THR A 74 1.46 11.14 -8.10
N GLY A 75 0.13 10.96 -8.05
CA GLY A 75 -0.84 12.02 -8.31
C GLY A 75 -0.82 13.15 -7.29
N LYS A 76 -0.50 12.86 -6.01
CA LYS A 76 -0.41 13.87 -4.94
C LYS A 76 0.95 14.59 -4.91
N GLN A 77 1.99 14.02 -5.52
CA GLN A 77 3.31 14.64 -5.65
C GLN A 77 3.46 15.55 -6.88
N GLY A 78 2.45 15.58 -7.76
CA GLY A 78 2.41 16.38 -8.99
C GLY A 78 1.76 17.74 -8.84
#